data_AF-A0A1F6SC49-F1
#
_entry.id   AF-A0A1F6SC49-F1
#
_cell.length_a   1.000
_cell.length_b   1.000
_cell.length_c   1.000
_cell.angle_alpha   90.00
_cell.angle_beta   90.00
_cell.angle_gamma   90.00
#
_symmetry.space_group_name_H-M   'P 1'
#
loop_
_entity.id
_entity.type
_entity.pdbx_description
1 polymer ?
#
loop_
_entity_poly.entity_id
_entity_poly.type
_entity_poly.pdbx_seq_one_letter_code
_entity_poly.pdbx_strand_id
1 'polypeptide(L)'
;MKNMTSYETKSLPKHVVIIPDGNRRWAVQHGLKVWEGHEAGAKNTENLVREAERLGIREISFWGSSLENLTKRPVAESQALLRIYETYFKKLLESEDIHKDEVHIRFIGHWEEQFPDSLKKVMYACLKATENYKKHYLNFFLAYSGDDDMRIAFQKVAVTLKHGELVTDALIKKNLMTCELAPVELLIRTGGEPHLSSGFMMWDIANAQLYFSDKYYPDFGVAAFREALADYAARERRFGR
;
A
#
# COMPACT_ATOMS: atom_id res chain seq x y z
N MET A 1 -3.00 31.56 16.59
CA MET A 1 -3.24 30.19 17.07
C MET A 1 -4.31 29.58 16.16
N LYS A 2 -3.91 28.83 15.12
CA LYS A 2 -4.80 28.41 14.02
C LYS A 2 -5.25 26.96 14.22
N ASN A 3 -6.56 26.79 14.43
CA ASN A 3 -7.44 25.67 14.12
C ASN A 3 -6.89 24.24 14.31
N MET A 4 -7.06 23.69 15.52
CA MET A 4 -7.27 22.26 15.73
C MET A 4 -8.59 21.86 15.06
N THR A 5 -8.51 21.31 13.85
CA THR A 5 -9.65 20.85 13.05
C THR A 5 -10.16 19.51 13.56
N SER A 6 -11.40 19.47 14.07
CA SER A 6 -12.45 18.43 14.07
C SER A 6 -12.16 16.91 14.18
N TYR A 7 -10.92 16.44 14.20
CA TYR A 7 -10.55 15.02 14.29
C TYR A 7 -10.54 14.50 15.73
N GLU A 8 -10.49 15.38 16.73
CA GLU A 8 -10.40 14.96 18.15
C GLU A 8 -11.63 14.20 18.67
N THR A 9 -12.75 14.20 17.94
CA THR A 9 -13.98 13.48 18.35
C THR A 9 -14.35 12.28 17.47
N LYS A 10 -13.63 12.02 16.36
CA LYS A 10 -13.93 10.89 15.46
C LYS A 10 -12.68 10.05 15.19
N SER A 11 -12.78 8.73 15.39
CA SER A 11 -11.63 7.81 15.25
C SER A 11 -11.13 7.78 13.81
N LEU A 12 -9.86 8.12 13.59
CA LEU A 12 -9.15 7.87 12.32
C LEU A 12 -8.90 6.37 12.12
N PRO A 13 -8.75 5.91 10.86
CA PRO A 13 -8.38 4.54 10.58
C PRO A 13 -6.94 4.27 11.04
N LYS A 14 -6.70 3.12 11.68
CA LYS A 14 -5.38 2.67 12.11
C LYS A 14 -4.54 2.15 10.95
N HIS A 15 -5.18 1.49 9.98
CA HIS A 15 -4.55 0.97 8.78
C HIS A 15 -5.29 1.47 7.53
N VAL A 16 -4.57 2.23 6.71
CA VAL A 16 -5.05 2.72 5.40
C VAL A 16 -4.29 2.03 4.27
N VAL A 17 -5.02 1.54 3.28
CA VAL A 17 -4.47 0.96 2.06
C VAL A 17 -4.78 1.89 0.89
N ILE A 18 -3.80 2.18 0.03
CA ILE A 18 -3.95 3.04 -1.14
C ILE A 18 -3.59 2.26 -2.41
N ILE A 19 -4.52 2.27 -3.36
CA ILE A 19 -4.35 1.81 -4.75
C ILE A 19 -4.08 3.05 -5.63
N PRO A 20 -2.81 3.36 -5.94
CA PRO A 20 -2.39 4.59 -6.63
C PRO A 20 -2.57 4.49 -8.15
N ASP A 21 -3.81 4.47 -8.61
CA ASP A 21 -4.15 4.39 -10.04
C ASP A 21 -4.28 5.79 -10.68
N GLY A 22 -4.06 5.86 -11.99
CA GLY A 22 -4.17 7.08 -12.80
C GLY A 22 -2.83 7.67 -13.26
N ASN A 23 -1.68 7.20 -12.78
CA ASN A 23 -0.36 7.78 -13.12
C ASN A 23 -0.09 7.92 -14.63
N ARG A 24 -0.37 6.86 -15.41
CA ARG A 24 -0.16 6.85 -16.88
C ARG A 24 -1.12 7.83 -17.58
N ARG A 25 -2.40 7.79 -17.19
CA ARG A 25 -3.45 8.67 -17.74
C ARG A 25 -3.17 10.13 -17.43
N TRP A 26 -2.70 10.41 -16.22
CA TRP A 26 -2.26 11.73 -15.78
C TRP A 26 -1.11 12.26 -16.65
N ALA A 27 -0.07 11.46 -16.89
CA ALA A 27 1.04 11.89 -17.75
C ALA A 27 0.57 12.22 -19.18
N VAL A 28 -0.26 11.36 -19.77
CA VAL A 28 -0.81 11.57 -21.12
C VAL A 28 -1.64 12.86 -21.19
N GLN A 29 -2.50 13.12 -20.19
CA GLN A 29 -3.31 14.35 -20.15
C GLN A 29 -2.46 15.63 -20.05
N HIS A 30 -1.25 15.54 -19.52
CA HIS A 30 -0.33 16.67 -19.38
C HIS A 30 0.73 16.74 -20.50
N GLY A 31 0.64 15.89 -21.53
CA GLY A 31 1.63 15.84 -22.62
C GLY A 31 3.01 15.33 -22.16
N LEU A 32 3.06 14.63 -21.04
CA LEU A 32 4.27 14.09 -20.42
C LEU A 32 4.48 12.63 -20.80
N LYS A 33 5.70 12.15 -20.58
CA LYS A 33 6.06 10.75 -20.74
C LYS A 33 5.54 9.94 -19.56
N VAL A 34 5.19 8.68 -19.80
CA VAL A 34 4.54 7.80 -18.80
C VAL A 34 5.30 7.71 -17.48
N TRP A 35 6.63 7.65 -17.51
CA TRP A 35 7.44 7.58 -16.30
C TRP A 35 7.40 8.86 -15.46
N GLU A 36 7.16 10.02 -16.06
CA GLU A 36 7.01 11.29 -15.33
C GLU A 36 5.76 11.28 -14.47
N GLY A 37 4.68 10.63 -14.93
CA GLY A 37 3.49 10.41 -14.10
C GLY A 37 3.73 9.45 -12.92
N HIS A 38 4.53 8.40 -13.13
CA HIS A 38 4.94 7.51 -12.04
C HIS A 38 5.85 8.22 -11.02
N GLU A 39 6.75 9.08 -11.48
CA GLU A 39 7.61 9.88 -10.62
C GLU A 39 6.81 10.91 -9.81
N ALA A 40 5.83 11.57 -10.44
CA ALA A 40 4.90 12.46 -9.74
C ALA A 40 4.08 11.71 -8.68
N GLY A 41 3.62 10.49 -9.00
CA GLY A 41 2.98 9.60 -8.04
C GLY A 41 3.88 9.24 -6.86
N ALA A 42 5.13 8.87 -7.10
CA ALA A 42 6.08 8.55 -6.03
C ALA A 42 6.35 9.74 -5.09
N LYS A 43 6.46 10.95 -5.64
CA LYS A 43 6.54 12.19 -4.85
C LYS A 43 5.27 12.42 -4.03
N ASN A 44 4.10 12.12 -4.58
CA ASN A 44 2.85 12.21 -3.83
C ASN A 44 2.81 11.22 -2.66
N THR A 45 3.30 9.98 -2.86
CA THR A 45 3.42 8.97 -1.79
C THR A 45 4.21 9.51 -0.59
N GLU A 46 5.36 10.17 -0.80
CA GLU A 46 6.15 10.77 0.29
C GLU A 46 5.32 11.77 1.11
N ASN A 47 4.51 12.61 0.44
CA ASN A 47 3.65 13.58 1.13
C ASN A 47 2.54 12.90 1.93
N LEU A 48 1.94 11.85 1.40
CA LEU A 48 0.87 11.11 2.08
C LEU A 48 1.38 10.31 3.28
N VAL A 49 2.58 9.74 3.19
CA VAL A 49 3.23 9.03 4.32
C VAL A 49 3.46 9.99 5.48
N ARG A 50 4.10 11.13 5.24
CA ARG A 50 4.33 12.16 6.28
C ARG A 50 3.03 12.68 6.89
N GLU A 51 1.99 12.83 6.07
CA GLU A 51 0.69 13.25 6.57
C GLU A 51 0.03 12.17 7.43
N ALA A 52 0.11 10.90 7.04
CA ALA A 52 -0.42 9.79 7.81
C ALA A 52 0.27 9.69 9.18
N GLU A 53 1.60 9.83 9.23
CA GLU A 53 2.39 9.89 10.46
C GLU A 53 1.96 11.07 11.34
N ARG A 54 1.84 12.27 10.76
CA ARG A 54 1.40 13.49 11.46
C ARG A 54 0.00 13.35 12.07
N LEU A 55 -0.87 12.58 11.43
CA LEU A 55 -2.23 12.29 11.91
C LEU A 55 -2.29 11.10 12.88
N GLY A 56 -1.17 10.42 13.14
CA GLY A 56 -1.11 9.26 14.03
C GLY A 56 -1.69 7.98 13.43
N ILE A 57 -1.81 7.90 12.10
CA ILE A 57 -2.17 6.65 11.42
C ILE A 57 -1.00 5.67 11.59
N ARG A 58 -1.30 4.50 12.15
CA ARG A 58 -0.27 3.55 12.57
C ARG A 58 0.34 2.80 11.40
N GLU A 59 -0.47 2.48 10.39
CA GLU A 59 -0.07 1.63 9.28
C GLU A 59 -0.62 2.17 7.96
N ILE A 60 0.25 2.31 6.96
CA ILE A 60 -0.14 2.71 5.61
C ILE A 60 0.48 1.79 4.58
N SER A 61 -0.33 1.37 3.62
CA SER A 61 0.03 0.39 2.60
C SER A 61 -0.20 0.95 1.20
N PHE A 62 0.72 0.72 0.28
CA PHE A 62 0.59 1.13 -1.12
C PHE A 62 0.67 -0.06 -2.06
N TRP A 63 -0.25 -0.13 -3.02
CA TRP A 63 -0.11 -1.04 -4.15
C TRP A 63 0.85 -0.46 -5.19
N GLY A 64 2.11 -0.91 -5.17
CA GLY A 64 3.14 -0.41 -6.07
C GLY A 64 3.05 -1.01 -7.47
N SER A 65 3.11 -2.34 -7.57
CA SER A 65 3.03 -3.06 -8.85
C SER A 65 2.41 -4.44 -8.69
N SER A 66 1.70 -4.89 -9.73
CA SER A 66 1.25 -6.28 -9.84
C SER A 66 2.21 -7.11 -10.66
N LEU A 67 2.22 -8.43 -10.42
CA LEU A 67 2.99 -9.38 -11.21
C LEU A 67 2.63 -9.31 -12.70
N GLU A 68 1.33 -9.17 -12.99
CA GLU A 68 0.81 -9.02 -14.33
C GLU A 68 1.26 -7.70 -15.00
N ASN A 69 1.29 -6.60 -14.25
CA ASN A 69 1.75 -5.31 -14.78
C ASN A 69 3.21 -5.38 -15.24
N LEU A 70 4.07 -6.08 -14.49
CA LEU A 70 5.49 -6.19 -14.84
C LEU A 70 5.71 -7.01 -16.11
N THR A 71 4.87 -8.02 -16.35
CA THR A 71 4.97 -8.94 -17.50
C THR A 71 4.28 -8.42 -18.76
N LYS A 72 3.14 -7.71 -18.63
CA LYS A 72 2.36 -7.21 -19.79
C LYS A 72 2.81 -5.85 -20.33
N ARG A 73 3.49 -5.03 -19.52
CA ARG A 73 3.90 -3.68 -19.94
C ARG A 73 5.16 -3.72 -20.82
N PRO A 74 5.37 -2.70 -21.67
CA PRO A 74 6.63 -2.56 -22.42
C PRO A 74 7.83 -2.59 -21.47
N VAL A 75 8.88 -3.34 -21.84
CA VAL A 75 10.08 -3.54 -21.01
C VAL A 75 10.68 -2.21 -20.55
N ALA A 76 10.72 -1.20 -21.42
CA ALA A 76 11.23 0.12 -21.09
C ALA A 76 10.40 0.84 -20.00
N GLU A 77 9.07 0.65 -19.99
CA GLU A 77 8.18 1.20 -18.96
C GLU A 77 8.43 0.49 -17.63
N SER A 78 8.47 -0.85 -17.63
CA SER A 78 8.78 -1.64 -16.42
C SER A 78 10.15 -1.26 -15.85
N GLN A 79 11.18 -1.14 -16.68
CA GLN A 79 12.52 -0.72 -16.22
C GLN A 79 12.53 0.70 -15.65
N ALA A 80 11.77 1.64 -16.23
CA ALA A 80 11.67 2.99 -15.68
C ALA A 80 11.00 2.99 -14.29
N LEU A 81 9.94 2.20 -14.11
CA LEU A 81 9.29 2.02 -12.81
C LEU A 81 10.24 1.44 -11.75
N LEU A 82 11.02 0.42 -12.10
CA LEU A 82 11.99 -0.17 -11.18
C LEU A 82 13.12 0.81 -10.80
N ARG A 83 13.55 1.67 -11.73
CA ARG A 83 14.49 2.77 -11.41
C ARG A 83 13.88 3.78 -10.44
N ILE A 84 12.59 4.12 -10.62
CA ILE A 84 11.87 5.00 -9.69
C ILE A 84 11.83 4.35 -8.30
N TYR A 85 11.51 3.06 -8.17
CA TYR A 85 11.59 2.36 -6.88
C TYR A 85 12.98 2.44 -6.26
N GLU A 86 14.04 2.20 -7.06
CA GLU A 86 15.41 2.26 -6.54
C GLU A 86 15.75 3.66 -6.00
N THR A 87 15.38 4.72 -6.73
CA THR A 87 15.59 6.10 -6.29
C THR A 87 14.82 6.42 -5.01
N TYR A 88 13.52 6.11 -4.96
CA TYR A 88 12.68 6.50 -3.83
C TYR A 88 12.93 5.63 -2.58
N PHE A 89 13.26 4.34 -2.73
CA PHE A 89 13.64 3.52 -1.58
C PHE A 89 15.01 3.93 -1.00
N LYS A 90 15.95 4.41 -1.82
CA LYS A 90 17.18 5.05 -1.30
C LYS A 90 16.85 6.30 -0.48
N LYS A 91 15.94 7.15 -0.97
CA LYS A 91 15.48 8.33 -0.22
C LYS A 91 14.79 7.97 1.10
N LEU A 92 13.96 6.93 1.11
CA LEU A 92 13.32 6.44 2.34
C LEU A 92 14.36 5.92 3.35
N LEU A 93 15.35 5.16 2.88
CA LEU A 93 16.46 4.67 3.70
C LEU A 93 17.30 5.79 4.32
N GLU A 94 17.40 6.93 3.64
CA GLU A 94 18.16 8.10 4.11
C GLU A 94 17.28 9.13 4.84
N SER A 95 15.98 8.86 4.97
CA SER A 95 15.02 9.83 5.51
C SER A 95 15.10 9.92 7.03
N GLU A 96 15.38 11.13 7.54
CA GLU A 96 15.34 11.40 8.98
C GLU A 96 13.97 11.10 9.60
N ASP A 97 12.88 11.39 8.88
CA ASP A 97 11.50 11.14 9.35
C ASP A 97 11.28 9.65 9.60
N ILE A 98 11.69 8.77 8.67
CA ILE A 98 11.58 7.31 8.81
C ILE A 98 12.26 6.79 10.07
N HIS A 99 13.47 7.29 10.38
CA HIS A 99 14.24 6.84 11.53
C HIS A 99 13.76 7.46 12.84
N LYS A 100 13.48 8.75 12.85
CA LYS A 100 13.03 9.49 14.04
C LYS A 100 11.65 9.02 14.50
N ASP A 101 10.77 8.68 13.56
CA ASP A 101 9.43 8.18 13.84
C ASP A 101 9.35 6.65 13.85
N GLU A 102 10.49 5.94 13.88
CA GLU A 102 10.53 4.47 13.95
C GLU A 102 9.51 3.81 13.00
N VAL A 103 9.64 4.12 11.70
CA VAL A 103 8.77 3.61 10.64
C VAL A 103 9.30 2.29 10.12
N HIS A 104 8.62 1.20 10.42
CA HIS A 104 8.96 -0.14 9.93
C HIS A 104 8.53 -0.30 8.47
N ILE A 105 9.51 -0.44 7.56
CA ILE A 105 9.25 -0.63 6.13
C ILE A 105 9.12 -2.12 5.83
N ARG A 106 8.06 -2.52 5.10
CA ARG A 106 7.85 -3.90 4.65
C ARG A 106 7.57 -3.95 3.14
N PHE A 107 8.13 -4.96 2.48
CA PHE A 107 7.91 -5.24 1.05
C PHE A 107 7.20 -6.58 0.90
N ILE A 108 6.05 -6.60 0.22
CA ILE A 108 5.13 -7.75 0.17
C ILE A 108 4.87 -8.12 -1.29
N GLY A 109 5.01 -9.39 -1.63
CA GLY A 109 4.85 -9.92 -2.99
C GLY A 109 6.14 -10.52 -3.55
N HIS A 110 6.15 -10.83 -4.84
CA HIS A 110 7.24 -11.56 -5.51
C HIS A 110 8.40 -10.67 -5.98
N TRP A 111 8.73 -9.65 -5.22
CA TRP A 111 9.75 -8.68 -5.65
C TRP A 111 11.16 -9.31 -5.69
N GLU A 112 11.44 -10.32 -4.86
CA GLU A 112 12.75 -10.98 -4.82
C GLU A 112 13.06 -11.73 -6.13
N GLU A 113 12.05 -12.36 -6.73
CA GLU A 113 12.16 -13.09 -7.98
C GLU A 113 12.11 -12.17 -9.20
N GLN A 114 11.41 -11.03 -9.10
CA GLN A 114 11.11 -10.18 -10.25
C GLN A 114 12.07 -8.99 -10.42
N PHE A 115 12.73 -8.52 -9.35
CA PHE A 115 13.48 -7.25 -9.38
C PHE A 115 14.99 -7.46 -9.57
N PRO A 116 15.68 -6.50 -10.23
CA PRO A 116 17.13 -6.56 -10.42
C PRO A 116 17.88 -6.44 -9.09
N ASP A 117 19.09 -6.99 -9.03
CA ASP A 117 19.90 -7.02 -7.82
C ASP A 117 20.22 -5.62 -7.26
N SER A 118 20.30 -4.58 -8.11
CA SER A 118 20.52 -3.20 -7.65
C SER A 118 19.39 -2.72 -6.74
N LEU A 119 18.15 -2.96 -7.14
CA LEU A 119 16.96 -2.59 -6.39
C LEU A 119 16.82 -3.47 -5.14
N LYS A 120 17.02 -4.80 -5.26
CA LYS A 120 16.94 -5.72 -4.12
C LYS A 120 17.92 -5.36 -3.01
N LYS A 121 19.15 -4.94 -3.35
CA LYS A 121 20.14 -4.46 -2.36
C LYS A 121 19.61 -3.29 -1.52
N VAL A 122 18.95 -2.31 -2.15
CA VAL A 122 18.35 -1.16 -1.45
C VAL A 122 17.18 -1.62 -0.58
N MET A 123 16.34 -2.51 -1.10
CA MET A 123 15.17 -3.02 -0.38
C MET A 123 15.59 -3.80 0.88
N TYR A 124 16.56 -4.73 0.78
CA TYR A 124 17.09 -5.42 1.96
C TYR A 124 17.73 -4.46 2.97
N ALA A 125 18.37 -3.37 2.51
CA ALA A 125 18.88 -2.35 3.42
C ALA A 125 17.76 -1.63 4.19
N CYS A 126 16.63 -1.31 3.54
CA CYS A 126 15.45 -0.74 4.21
C CYS A 126 14.86 -1.71 5.24
N LEU A 127 14.69 -2.99 4.86
CA LEU A 127 14.17 -4.03 5.76
C LEU A 127 15.05 -4.15 7.02
N LYS A 128 16.36 -4.27 6.83
CA LYS A 128 17.31 -4.39 7.94
C LYS A 128 17.37 -3.15 8.81
N ALA A 129 17.38 -1.96 8.22
CA ALA A 129 17.48 -0.70 8.96
C ALA A 129 16.25 -0.45 9.85
N THR A 130 15.09 -1.02 9.49
CA THR A 130 13.81 -0.71 10.14
C THR A 130 13.16 -1.92 10.85
N GLU A 131 13.81 -3.10 10.88
CA GLU A 131 13.24 -4.36 11.42
C GLU A 131 12.74 -4.27 12.88
N ASN A 132 13.43 -3.45 13.68
CA ASN A 132 13.15 -3.29 15.11
C ASN A 132 12.21 -2.12 15.40
N TYR A 133 11.82 -1.34 14.39
CA TYR A 133 10.91 -0.21 14.53
C TYR A 133 9.47 -0.71 14.74
N LYS A 134 8.72 -0.03 15.63
CA LYS A 134 7.37 -0.47 16.07
C LYS A 134 6.32 0.64 16.15
N LYS A 135 6.69 1.91 15.92
CA LYS A 135 5.79 3.06 16.08
C LYS A 135 4.84 3.18 14.89
N HIS A 136 5.38 3.20 13.67
CA HIS A 136 4.60 3.24 12.43
C HIS A 136 5.01 2.11 11.48
N TYR A 137 4.15 1.78 10.52
CA TYR A 137 4.39 0.74 9.53
C TYR A 137 4.07 1.26 8.12
N LEU A 138 5.02 1.07 7.21
CA LEU A 138 4.92 1.46 5.82
C LEU A 138 5.09 0.22 4.93
N ASN A 139 4.02 -0.18 4.25
CA ASN A 139 4.01 -1.40 3.45
C ASN A 139 3.93 -1.09 1.96
N PHE A 140 4.74 -1.76 1.15
CA PHE A 140 4.67 -1.70 -0.30
C PHE A 140 4.39 -3.08 -0.89
N PHE A 141 3.30 -3.18 -1.64
CA PHE A 141 2.94 -4.39 -2.38
C PHE A 141 3.56 -4.32 -3.78
N LEU A 142 4.52 -5.20 -4.04
CA LEU A 142 5.42 -5.15 -5.19
C LEU A 142 5.46 -6.52 -5.87
N ALA A 143 5.19 -6.53 -7.19
CA ALA A 143 4.90 -7.78 -7.91
C ALA A 143 3.81 -8.64 -7.22
N TYR A 144 2.81 -8.00 -6.61
CA TYR A 144 1.79 -8.67 -5.81
C TYR A 144 0.54 -9.00 -6.62
N SER A 145 -0.09 -10.15 -6.33
CA SER A 145 -1.38 -10.56 -6.87
C SER A 145 -2.21 -11.19 -5.75
N GLY A 146 -3.43 -10.70 -5.53
CA GLY A 146 -4.31 -11.24 -4.49
C GLY A 146 -4.73 -12.68 -4.76
N ASP A 147 -5.01 -13.02 -6.02
CA ASP A 147 -5.33 -14.40 -6.43
C ASP A 147 -4.18 -15.37 -6.14
N ASP A 148 -2.95 -14.90 -6.30
CA ASP A 148 -1.76 -15.72 -6.05
C ASP A 148 -1.47 -15.88 -4.55
N ASP A 149 -1.63 -14.79 -3.76
CA ASP A 149 -1.55 -14.84 -2.30
C ASP A 149 -2.53 -15.87 -1.71
N MET A 150 -3.80 -15.86 -2.17
CA MET A 150 -4.79 -16.85 -1.76
C MET A 150 -4.41 -18.28 -2.17
N ARG A 151 -3.92 -18.47 -3.40
CA ARG A 151 -3.48 -19.79 -3.88
C ARG A 151 -2.33 -20.34 -3.03
N ILE A 152 -1.32 -19.51 -2.74
CA ILE A 152 -0.17 -19.86 -1.90
C ILE A 152 -0.63 -20.16 -0.47
N ALA A 153 -1.52 -19.33 0.09
CA ALA A 153 -2.05 -19.56 1.43
C ALA A 153 -2.80 -20.89 1.52
N PHE A 154 -3.66 -21.22 0.56
CA PHE A 154 -4.38 -22.50 0.53
C PHE A 154 -3.46 -23.70 0.35
N GLN A 155 -2.41 -23.60 -0.46
CA GLN A 155 -1.39 -24.64 -0.57
C GLN A 155 -0.67 -24.87 0.77
N LYS A 156 -0.31 -23.80 1.49
CA LYS A 156 0.29 -23.90 2.83
C LYS A 156 -0.68 -24.50 3.85
N VAL A 157 -1.94 -24.11 3.82
CA VAL A 157 -2.99 -24.68 4.68
C VAL A 157 -3.14 -26.18 4.41
N ALA A 158 -3.21 -26.60 3.15
CA ALA A 158 -3.35 -28.02 2.80
C ALA A 158 -2.19 -28.88 3.32
N VAL A 159 -0.97 -28.33 3.40
CA VAL A 159 0.21 -29.03 3.93
C VAL A 159 0.28 -29.01 5.47
N THR A 160 -0.28 -27.98 6.10
CA THR A 160 -0.15 -27.77 7.56
C THR A 160 -1.36 -28.27 8.36
N LEU A 161 -2.52 -28.41 7.73
CA LEU A 161 -3.76 -28.86 8.38
C LEU A 161 -3.64 -30.33 8.81
N LYS A 162 -3.87 -30.60 10.10
CA LYS A 162 -3.84 -31.98 10.60
C LYS A 162 -5.19 -32.67 10.40
N HIS A 163 -5.17 -34.00 10.39
CA HIS A 163 -6.38 -34.80 10.31
C HIS A 163 -7.37 -34.43 11.42
N GLY A 164 -8.62 -34.13 11.05
CA GLY A 164 -9.68 -33.74 11.98
C GLY A 164 -9.68 -32.26 12.39
N GLU A 165 -8.69 -31.46 11.97
CA GLU A 165 -8.71 -30.01 12.18
C GLU A 165 -9.60 -29.30 11.16
N LEU A 166 -10.20 -28.18 11.57
CA LEU A 166 -10.98 -27.31 10.69
C LEU A 166 -10.10 -26.17 10.18
N VAL A 167 -10.35 -25.76 8.93
CA VAL A 167 -9.78 -24.51 8.41
C VAL A 167 -10.50 -23.34 9.07
N THR A 168 -9.73 -22.51 9.79
CA THR A 168 -10.24 -21.31 10.46
C THR A 168 -9.71 -20.04 9.81
N ASP A 169 -10.39 -18.92 10.02
CA ASP A 169 -9.94 -17.60 9.53
C ASP A 169 -8.52 -17.26 10.01
N ALA A 170 -8.19 -17.64 11.26
CA ALA A 170 -6.86 -17.46 11.82
C ALA A 170 -5.81 -18.31 11.08
N LEU A 171 -6.15 -19.55 10.71
CA LEU A 171 -5.28 -20.41 9.93
C LEU A 171 -5.06 -19.85 8.51
N ILE A 172 -6.10 -19.32 7.87
CA ILE A 172 -5.97 -18.67 6.56
C ILE A 172 -5.07 -17.43 6.68
N LYS A 173 -5.40 -16.50 7.60
CA LYS A 173 -4.65 -15.25 7.81
C LYS A 173 -3.17 -15.50 8.12
N LYS A 174 -2.85 -16.52 8.91
CA LYS A 174 -1.46 -16.90 9.22
C LYS A 174 -0.65 -17.30 7.99
N ASN A 175 -1.31 -17.80 6.94
CA ASN A 175 -0.65 -18.33 5.74
C ASN A 175 -0.61 -17.33 4.57
N LEU A 176 -1.29 -16.19 4.67
CA LEU A 176 -1.20 -15.08 3.70
C LEU A 176 0.17 -14.39 3.78
N MET A 177 0.59 -13.77 2.68
CA MET A 177 1.74 -12.85 2.67
C MET A 177 1.54 -11.64 3.59
N THR A 178 0.28 -11.30 3.89
CA THR A 178 -0.12 -10.17 4.74
C THR A 178 -0.31 -10.55 6.21
N CYS A 179 0.16 -11.73 6.66
CA CYS A 179 -0.14 -12.26 8.00
C CYS A 179 0.22 -11.32 9.16
N GLU A 180 1.22 -10.45 8.98
CA GLU A 180 1.69 -9.48 9.98
C GLU A 180 0.98 -8.10 9.91
N LEU A 181 0.08 -7.88 8.95
CA LEU A 181 -0.60 -6.59 8.80
C LEU A 181 -1.77 -6.48 9.77
N ALA A 182 -1.98 -5.29 10.33
CA ALA A 182 -3.19 -4.98 11.07
C ALA A 182 -4.43 -5.06 10.14
N PRO A 183 -5.64 -5.26 10.71
CA PRO A 183 -6.87 -5.21 9.92
C PRO A 183 -6.99 -3.91 9.14
N VAL A 184 -7.32 -4.00 7.84
CA VAL A 184 -7.52 -2.82 7.00
C VAL A 184 -8.83 -2.17 7.38
N GLU A 185 -8.79 -0.89 7.77
CA GLU A 185 -10.00 -0.14 8.13
C GLU A 185 -10.50 0.72 6.96
N LEU A 186 -9.58 1.22 6.11
CA LEU A 186 -9.90 2.04 4.95
C LEU A 186 -9.05 1.63 3.74
N LEU A 187 -9.70 1.36 2.62
CA LEU A 187 -9.06 1.26 1.30
C LEU A 187 -9.44 2.47 0.45
N ILE A 188 -8.43 3.16 -0.06
CA ILE A 188 -8.55 4.29 -0.98
C ILE A 188 -8.09 3.85 -2.36
N ARG A 189 -8.89 4.11 -3.38
CA ARG A 189 -8.51 3.94 -4.78
C ARG A 189 -8.67 5.26 -5.53
N THR A 190 -7.65 5.65 -6.29
CA THR A 190 -7.70 6.78 -7.23
C THR A 190 -8.02 6.31 -8.65
N GLY A 191 -8.22 7.22 -9.60
CA GLY A 191 -8.32 6.85 -11.02
C GLY A 191 -9.73 6.71 -11.61
N GLY A 192 -10.78 7.06 -10.87
CA GLY A 192 -12.16 7.22 -11.35
C GLY A 192 -12.96 5.97 -11.67
N GLU A 193 -12.35 4.80 -11.84
CA GLU A 193 -13.09 3.55 -12.11
C GLU A 193 -13.13 2.65 -10.86
N PRO A 194 -14.29 2.50 -10.18
CA PRO A 194 -14.38 1.72 -8.96
C PRO A 194 -14.25 0.21 -9.22
N HIS A 195 -13.13 -0.37 -8.82
CA HIS A 195 -12.91 -1.83 -8.77
C HIS A 195 -11.79 -2.20 -7.76
N LEU A 196 -11.62 -3.49 -7.47
CA LEU A 196 -10.66 -4.01 -6.48
C LEU A 196 -9.32 -4.52 -7.06
N SER A 197 -8.94 -4.09 -8.27
CA SER A 197 -7.61 -4.36 -8.87
C SER A 197 -7.12 -5.81 -8.73
N SER A 198 -7.63 -6.74 -9.54
CA SER A 198 -7.24 -8.16 -9.52
C SER A 198 -7.23 -8.79 -8.12
N GLY A 199 -8.31 -8.57 -7.36
CA GLY A 199 -8.48 -9.16 -6.04
C GLY A 199 -7.49 -8.66 -4.98
N PHE A 200 -6.93 -7.46 -5.15
CA PHE A 200 -5.92 -6.89 -4.25
C PHE A 200 -6.37 -6.97 -2.78
N MET A 201 -5.58 -7.69 -1.97
CA MET A 201 -5.84 -7.88 -0.54
C MET A 201 -7.24 -8.41 -0.20
N MET A 202 -7.85 -9.24 -1.06
CA MET A 202 -9.27 -9.63 -0.96
C MET A 202 -9.70 -10.13 0.43
N TRP A 203 -8.84 -10.88 1.12
CA TRP A 203 -9.11 -11.38 2.46
C TRP A 203 -9.06 -10.24 3.50
N ASP A 204 -8.05 -9.39 3.41
CA ASP A 204 -7.78 -8.32 4.39
C ASP A 204 -8.77 -7.16 4.31
N ILE A 205 -9.37 -6.93 3.14
CA ILE A 205 -10.29 -5.81 2.90
C ILE A 205 -11.77 -6.18 3.03
N ALA A 206 -12.07 -7.44 3.40
CA ALA A 206 -13.45 -7.94 3.46
C ALA A 206 -14.38 -7.09 4.34
N ASN A 207 -13.82 -6.43 5.37
CA ASN A 207 -14.54 -5.55 6.29
C ASN A 207 -14.06 -4.09 6.24
N ALA A 208 -13.22 -3.73 5.26
CA ALA A 208 -12.71 -2.37 5.13
C ALA A 208 -13.78 -1.44 4.55
N GLN A 209 -13.77 -0.17 4.97
CA GLN A 209 -14.51 0.85 4.21
C GLN A 209 -13.77 1.15 2.91
N LEU A 210 -14.52 1.33 1.82
CA LEU A 210 -13.97 1.63 0.50
C LEU A 210 -14.24 3.10 0.15
N TYR A 211 -13.20 3.78 -0.31
CA TYR A 211 -13.23 5.14 -0.83
C TYR A 211 -12.67 5.17 -2.25
N PHE A 212 -13.48 5.65 -3.19
CA PHE A 212 -13.10 5.78 -4.60
C PHE A 212 -13.03 7.26 -4.97
N SER A 213 -11.88 7.67 -5.51
CA SER A 213 -11.59 9.04 -5.91
C SER A 213 -11.50 9.15 -7.43
N ASP A 214 -12.16 10.16 -7.99
CA ASP A 214 -12.06 10.51 -9.41
C ASP A 214 -10.72 11.16 -9.77
N LYS A 215 -9.98 11.67 -8.76
CA LYS A 215 -8.64 12.24 -8.96
C LYS A 215 -7.67 11.14 -9.39
N TYR A 216 -6.77 11.46 -10.32
CA TYR A 216 -5.61 10.62 -10.58
C TYR A 216 -4.60 10.71 -9.44
N TYR A 217 -3.83 9.65 -9.23
CA TYR A 217 -2.94 9.58 -8.08
C TYR A 217 -1.96 10.76 -7.93
N PRO A 218 -1.34 11.32 -8.99
CA PRO A 218 -0.49 12.49 -8.84
C PRO A 218 -1.21 13.75 -8.32
N ASP A 219 -2.52 13.88 -8.58
CA ASP A 219 -3.36 15.00 -8.11
C ASP A 219 -4.06 14.69 -6.77
N PHE A 220 -4.00 13.45 -6.29
CA PHE A 220 -4.56 13.04 -5.01
C PHE A 220 -3.64 13.42 -3.84
N GLY A 221 -3.47 14.73 -3.61
CA GLY A 221 -2.61 15.25 -2.56
C GLY A 221 -3.19 15.16 -1.14
N VAL A 222 -2.46 15.73 -0.17
CA VAL A 222 -2.82 15.76 1.27
C VAL A 222 -4.26 16.20 1.54
N ALA A 223 -4.77 17.21 0.81
CA ALA A 223 -6.15 17.66 0.98
C ALA A 223 -7.17 16.56 0.63
N ALA A 224 -6.97 15.87 -0.50
CA ALA A 224 -7.82 14.77 -0.93
C ALA A 224 -7.72 13.55 -0.01
N PHE A 225 -6.52 13.28 0.53
CA PHE A 225 -6.33 12.26 1.54
C PHE A 225 -7.12 12.56 2.82
N ARG A 226 -7.09 13.80 3.30
CA ARG A 226 -7.90 14.24 4.45
C ARG A 226 -9.40 14.17 4.20
N GLU A 227 -9.85 14.45 2.98
CA GLU A 227 -11.25 14.26 2.56
C GLU A 227 -11.66 12.79 2.71
N ALA A 228 -10.84 11.84 2.23
CA ALA A 228 -11.10 10.42 2.38
C ALA A 228 -11.13 9.95 3.85
N LEU A 229 -10.22 10.48 4.69
CA LEU A 229 -10.22 10.20 6.12
C LEU A 229 -11.45 10.80 6.84
N ALA A 230 -11.90 11.98 6.41
CA ALA A 230 -13.10 12.61 6.95
C ALA A 230 -14.37 11.84 6.57
N ASP A 231 -14.46 11.32 5.34
CA ASP A 231 -15.53 10.42 4.91
C ASP A 231 -15.56 9.13 5.74
N TYR A 232 -14.41 8.48 5.96
CA TYR A 232 -14.30 7.33 6.86
C TYR A 232 -14.83 7.64 8.27
N ALA A 233 -14.40 8.78 8.83
CA ALA A 233 -14.81 9.23 10.15
C ALA A 233 -16.29 9.60 10.24
N ALA A 234 -16.91 10.00 9.12
CA ALA A 234 -18.31 10.36 9.04
C ALA A 234 -19.24 9.15 8.90
N ARG A 235 -18.78 8.06 8.28
CA ARG A 235 -19.54 6.82 8.16
C ARG A 235 -19.65 6.16 9.54
N GLU A 236 -20.88 5.98 10.03
CA GLU A 236 -21.12 5.18 11.22
C GLU A 236 -20.48 3.80 11.03
N ARG A 237 -19.67 3.36 12.00
CA ARG A 237 -19.11 2.01 12.03
C ARG A 237 -20.26 1.00 12.15
N ARG A 238 -20.82 0.61 11.02
CA ARG A 238 -21.65 -0.58 10.88
C ARG A 238 -20.73 -1.80 10.86
N PHE A 239 -19.99 -2.05 11.95
CA PHE A 239 -19.53 -3.41 12.20
C PHE A 239 -20.81 -4.25 12.24
N GLY A 240 -20.87 -5.28 11.40
CA GLY A 240 -22.07 -6.08 11.18
C GLY A 240 -22.81 -6.38 12.48
N ARG A 241 -24.11 -6.13 12.48
CA ARG A 241 -25.02 -7.08 13.12
C ARG A 241 -24.97 -8.37 12.32
#